data_AF-A0A0Q9SQ75-F1
#
_entry.id   AF-A0A0Q9SQ75-F1
#
_cell.length_a   1.000
_cell.length_b   1.000
_cell.length_c   1.000
_cell.angle_alpha   90.00
_cell.angle_beta   90.00
_cell.angle_gamma   90.00
#
_symmetry.space_group_name_H-M   'P 1'
#
loop_
_entity.id
_entity.type
_entity.pdbx_description
1 polymer ?
#
loop_
_entity_poly.entity_id
_entity_poly.type
_entity_poly.pdbx_seq_one_letter_code
_entity_poly.pdbx_strand_id
1 'polypeptide(L)'
;MTPTRTTAAPETQESAEPARTRPRVEGDREREILEAALVTLADVGYDRLNFDAVASAAKASKATLYRRWPGKVDLVVDALQLMVGVEADRYPDTGSLRGDLIAQACAKGGIGEDLPLQVFAALLGSLHRDPELRDAIMTRLMAPKLAVTLKTFRAAQRRGEIGKDADLELLARLLPAITIHEAMLTGAHPSQERLITLVDSVVLPACAATLQRD
;
A
#
# COMPACT_ATOMS: atom_id res chain seq x y z
N MET A 1 36.40 44.74 70.35
CA MET A 1 35.05 45.32 70.24
C MET A 1 34.45 44.86 68.92
N THR A 2 33.34 44.15 68.97
CA THR A 2 32.45 43.66 67.87
C THR A 2 32.03 44.84 66.96
N PRO A 3 31.50 44.68 65.70
CA PRO A 3 30.73 43.51 65.21
C PRO A 3 30.72 43.18 63.69
N THR A 4 29.94 42.13 63.35
CA THR A 4 29.19 41.87 62.07
C THR A 4 30.00 41.44 60.82
N ARG A 5 29.60 40.49 59.97
CA ARG A 5 28.24 40.11 59.55
C ARG A 5 28.24 38.74 58.83
N THR A 6 27.27 37.90 59.23
CA THR A 6 26.70 36.74 58.54
C THR A 6 26.43 36.95 57.05
N THR A 7 26.81 35.97 56.21
CA THR A 7 26.13 35.71 54.93
C THR A 7 26.04 34.19 54.70
N ALA A 8 24.81 33.72 54.48
CA ALA A 8 24.45 32.35 54.16
C ALA A 8 24.47 32.10 52.64
N ALA A 9 24.83 30.84 52.27
CA ALA A 9 24.37 29.91 51.19
C ALA A 9 23.68 30.43 49.89
N PRO A 10 23.58 29.66 48.78
CA PRO A 10 23.73 28.20 48.67
C PRO A 10 24.44 27.64 47.41
N GLU A 11 24.64 26.31 47.47
CA GLU A 11 25.03 25.39 46.42
C GLU A 11 24.07 25.43 45.22
N THR A 12 24.64 25.53 44.01
CA THR A 12 23.91 25.39 42.76
C THR A 12 23.61 23.92 42.51
N GLN A 13 22.41 23.48 42.85
CA GLN A 13 21.85 22.20 42.39
C GLN A 13 21.42 22.33 40.93
N GLU A 14 22.18 21.71 40.04
CA GLU A 14 21.83 21.48 38.65
C GLU A 14 20.62 20.54 38.59
N SER A 15 19.44 21.13 38.46
CA SER A 15 18.18 20.41 38.28
C SER A 15 18.08 19.94 36.84
N ALA A 16 18.44 18.69 36.58
CA ALA A 16 18.13 18.02 35.32
C ALA A 16 16.61 17.79 35.23
N GLU A 17 15.93 18.64 34.45
CA GLU A 17 14.52 18.45 34.11
C GLU A 17 14.30 17.10 33.40
N PRO A 18 13.32 16.29 33.82
CA PRO A 18 12.98 15.07 33.10
C PRO A 18 12.39 15.47 31.74
N ALA A 19 13.04 15.02 30.66
CA ALA A 19 12.58 15.18 29.29
C ALA A 19 11.13 14.69 29.18
N ARG A 20 10.18 15.64 29.11
CA ARG A 20 8.76 15.37 28.87
C ARG A 20 8.63 14.66 27.53
N THR A 21 8.49 13.35 27.57
CA THR A 21 8.16 12.52 26.42
C THR A 21 6.78 12.95 25.97
N ARG A 22 6.69 13.62 24.82
CA ARG A 22 5.39 13.92 24.21
C ARG A 22 4.65 12.60 24.03
N PRO A 23 3.34 12.52 24.32
CA PRO A 23 2.56 11.31 24.04
C PRO A 23 2.74 10.94 22.58
N ARG A 24 3.30 9.76 22.31
CA ARG A 24 3.48 9.24 20.95
C ARG A 24 2.08 9.08 20.37
N VAL A 25 1.81 9.76 19.25
CA VAL A 25 0.51 9.67 18.58
C VAL A 25 0.29 8.20 18.24
N GLU A 26 -0.85 7.64 18.63
CA GLU A 26 -1.14 6.19 18.50
C GLU A 26 -0.90 5.67 17.07
N GLY A 27 -1.11 6.53 16.07
CA GLY A 27 -0.84 6.25 14.65
C GLY A 27 0.63 6.01 14.28
N ASP A 28 1.60 6.64 14.96
CA ASP A 28 3.02 6.40 14.69
C ASP A 28 3.40 4.97 15.08
N ARG A 29 2.80 4.46 16.15
CA ARG A 29 3.08 3.12 16.65
C ARG A 29 2.42 2.04 15.81
N GLU A 30 1.19 2.27 15.38
CA GLU A 30 0.48 1.37 14.47
C GLU A 30 1.26 1.22 13.16
N ARG A 31 1.69 2.35 12.57
CA ARG A 31 2.48 2.36 11.34
C ARG A 31 3.78 1.56 11.48
N GLU A 32 4.54 1.74 12.56
CA GLU A 32 5.76 0.97 12.81
C GLU A 32 5.54 -0.54 12.90
N ILE A 33 4.41 -0.96 13.49
CA ILE A 33 4.08 -2.39 13.59
C ILE A 33 3.73 -2.94 12.21
N LEU A 34 2.95 -2.20 11.41
CA LEU A 34 2.59 -2.60 10.05
C LEU A 34 3.82 -2.66 9.13
N GLU A 35 4.73 -1.70 9.21
CA GLU A 35 6.01 -1.71 8.48
C GLU A 35 6.87 -2.92 8.89
N ALA A 36 6.97 -3.22 10.19
CA ALA A 36 7.66 -4.42 10.67
C ALA A 36 6.99 -5.71 10.20
N ALA A 37 5.65 -5.74 10.09
CA ALA A 37 4.92 -6.87 9.55
C ALA A 37 5.24 -7.09 8.06
N LEU A 38 5.34 -6.03 7.25
CA LEU A 38 5.73 -6.13 5.85
C LEU A 38 7.15 -6.68 5.67
N VAL A 39 8.10 -6.18 6.46
CA VAL A 39 9.50 -6.66 6.42
C VAL A 39 9.56 -8.13 6.83
N THR A 40 8.87 -8.51 7.91
CA THR A 40 8.83 -9.90 8.37
C THR A 40 8.16 -10.80 7.34
N LEU A 41 7.05 -10.36 6.75
CA LEU A 41 6.33 -11.10 5.70
C LEU A 41 7.22 -11.35 4.48
N ALA A 42 7.97 -10.35 4.02
CA ALA A 42 8.91 -10.49 2.91
C ALA A 42 10.05 -11.47 3.21
N ASP A 43 10.52 -11.53 4.46
CA ASP A 43 11.63 -12.40 4.89
C ASP A 43 11.18 -13.86 5.07
N VAL A 44 10.10 -14.09 5.81
CA VAL A 44 9.73 -15.45 6.24
C VAL A 44 8.58 -16.06 5.45
N GLY A 45 7.82 -15.26 4.69
CA GLY A 45 6.60 -15.69 3.99
C GLY A 45 5.36 -15.74 4.88
N TYR A 46 4.17 -15.75 4.28
CA TYR A 46 2.89 -15.69 5.00
C TYR A 46 2.67 -16.88 5.96
N ASP A 47 3.09 -18.08 5.56
CA ASP A 47 2.87 -19.31 6.33
C ASP A 47 3.64 -19.31 7.66
N ARG A 48 4.85 -18.70 7.69
CA ARG A 48 5.69 -18.62 8.89
C ARG A 48 5.49 -17.34 9.70
N LEU A 49 4.86 -16.32 9.12
CA LEU A 49 4.53 -15.08 9.80
C LEU A 49 3.63 -15.34 11.02
N ASN A 50 4.00 -14.78 12.16
CA ASN A 50 3.23 -14.86 13.40
C ASN A 50 3.43 -13.60 14.26
N PHE A 51 2.56 -13.40 15.25
CA PHE A 51 2.56 -12.21 16.10
C PHE A 51 3.84 -12.08 16.93
N ASP A 52 4.53 -13.18 17.25
CA ASP A 52 5.77 -13.16 18.03
C ASP A 52 6.90 -12.55 17.21
N ALA A 53 7.04 -12.99 15.96
CA ALA A 53 8.01 -12.47 15.02
C ALA A 53 7.79 -10.98 14.76
N VAL A 54 6.53 -10.58 14.51
CA VAL A 54 6.20 -9.16 14.28
C VAL A 54 6.40 -8.31 15.53
N ALA A 55 5.96 -8.79 16.70
CA ALA A 55 6.16 -8.07 17.96
C ALA A 55 7.65 -7.86 18.26
N SER A 56 8.49 -8.88 18.02
CA SER A 56 9.94 -8.78 18.16
C SER A 56 10.52 -7.74 17.21
N ALA A 57 10.18 -7.82 15.92
CA ALA A 57 10.65 -6.89 14.89
C ALA A 57 10.23 -5.43 15.17
N ALA A 58 8.97 -5.23 15.58
CA ALA A 58 8.43 -3.92 15.92
C ALA A 58 8.87 -3.40 17.30
N LYS A 59 9.56 -4.20 18.10
CA LYS A 59 9.86 -3.94 19.53
C LYS A 59 8.57 -3.66 20.33
N ALA A 60 7.49 -4.36 20.01
CA ALA A 60 6.16 -4.21 20.61
C ALA A 60 5.81 -5.40 21.51
N SER A 61 4.82 -5.24 22.38
CA SER A 61 4.24 -6.39 23.09
C SER A 61 3.17 -7.06 22.22
N LYS A 62 3.02 -8.40 22.35
CA LYS A 62 1.93 -9.14 21.67
C LYS A 62 0.55 -8.60 22.06
N ALA A 63 0.39 -8.18 23.31
CA ALA A 63 -0.86 -7.59 23.80
C ALA A 63 -1.24 -6.31 23.03
N THR A 64 -0.26 -5.49 22.63
CA THR A 64 -0.51 -4.33 21.77
C THR A 64 -1.00 -4.74 20.39
N LEU A 65 -0.42 -5.79 19.79
CA LEU A 65 -0.84 -6.29 18.49
C LEU A 65 -2.25 -6.89 18.54
N TYR A 66 -2.52 -7.82 19.47
CA TYR A 66 -3.82 -8.49 19.58
C TYR A 66 -4.98 -7.54 19.91
N ARG A 67 -4.71 -6.39 20.54
CA ARG A 67 -5.73 -5.36 20.76
C ARG A 67 -6.24 -4.74 19.46
N ARG A 68 -5.38 -4.68 18.43
CA ARG A 68 -5.68 -4.00 17.15
C ARG A 68 -6.00 -4.99 16.02
N TRP A 69 -5.27 -6.10 15.98
CA TRP A 69 -5.43 -7.14 14.96
C TRP A 69 -5.83 -8.45 15.65
N PRO A 70 -7.10 -8.85 15.57
CA PRO A 70 -7.59 -10.10 16.15
C PRO A 70 -6.88 -11.33 15.55
N GLY A 71 -6.49 -11.27 14.28
CA GLY A 71 -5.83 -12.36 13.58
C GLY A 71 -4.70 -11.93 12.64
N LYS A 72 -3.98 -12.94 12.12
CA LYS A 72 -2.88 -12.78 11.16
C LYS A 72 -3.37 -12.16 9.84
N VAL A 73 -4.57 -12.54 9.38
CA VAL A 73 -5.17 -11.98 8.17
C VAL A 73 -5.37 -10.47 8.30
N ASP A 74 -5.93 -10.01 9.42
CA ASP A 74 -6.14 -8.57 9.66
C ASP A 74 -4.84 -7.78 9.66
N LEU A 75 -3.84 -8.28 10.38
CA LEU A 75 -2.52 -7.66 10.44
C LEU A 75 -1.89 -7.52 9.05
N VAL A 76 -1.93 -8.60 8.26
CA VAL A 76 -1.35 -8.62 6.91
C VAL A 76 -2.10 -7.69 5.98
N VAL A 77 -3.43 -7.70 5.99
CA VAL A 77 -4.22 -6.85 5.09
C VAL A 77 -4.03 -5.37 5.41
N ASP A 78 -4.02 -4.99 6.69
CA ASP A 78 -3.74 -3.59 7.07
C ASP A 78 -2.31 -3.18 6.71
N ALA A 79 -1.35 -4.09 6.85
CA ALA A 79 0.03 -3.85 6.46
C ALA A 79 0.14 -3.60 4.94
N LEU A 80 -0.56 -4.40 4.14
CA LEU A 80 -0.64 -4.19 2.70
C LEU A 80 -1.33 -2.87 2.35
N GLN A 81 -2.42 -2.52 3.03
CA GLN A 81 -3.12 -1.25 2.79
C GLN A 81 -2.24 -0.03 3.06
N LEU A 82 -1.45 -0.05 4.14
CA LEU A 82 -0.49 1.01 4.46
C LEU A 82 0.50 1.25 3.32
N MET A 83 1.02 0.16 2.74
CA MET A 83 2.03 0.23 1.69
C MET A 83 1.46 0.65 0.34
N VAL A 84 0.30 0.09 0.02
CA VAL A 84 -0.35 0.25 -1.28
C VAL A 84 -0.99 1.64 -1.43
N GLY A 85 -1.24 2.35 -0.32
CA GLY A 85 -1.64 3.75 -0.34
C GLY A 85 -2.85 4.00 -1.24
N VAL A 86 -4.04 3.57 -0.84
CA VAL A 86 -5.25 3.87 -1.60
C VAL A 86 -5.62 5.34 -1.39
N GLU A 87 -4.96 6.26 -2.08
CA GLU A 87 -5.47 7.62 -2.24
C GLU A 87 -6.67 7.57 -3.19
N ALA A 88 -7.84 7.28 -2.63
CA ALA A 88 -9.10 7.13 -3.36
C ALA A 88 -9.53 8.40 -4.14
N ASP A 89 -8.89 9.53 -3.87
CA ASP A 89 -9.36 10.87 -4.23
C ASP A 89 -8.57 11.54 -5.35
N ARG A 90 -7.49 10.93 -5.88
CA ARG A 90 -6.73 11.47 -7.01
C ARG A 90 -6.82 10.57 -8.23
N TYR A 91 -7.98 10.60 -8.88
CA TYR A 91 -8.11 10.09 -10.24
C TYR A 91 -7.66 11.17 -11.25
N PRO A 92 -6.65 10.91 -12.11
CA PRO A 92 -6.23 11.88 -13.13
C PRO A 92 -7.33 12.12 -14.15
N ASP A 93 -7.65 13.38 -14.45
CA ASP A 93 -8.54 13.75 -15.56
C ASP A 93 -7.76 14.58 -16.57
N THR A 94 -6.93 13.89 -17.35
CA THR A 94 -6.08 14.47 -18.40
C THR A 94 -6.87 14.75 -19.69
N GLY A 95 -8.15 14.34 -19.74
CA GLY A 95 -9.01 14.45 -20.92
C GLY A 95 -8.88 13.29 -21.92
N SER A 96 -8.10 12.25 -21.64
CA SER A 96 -7.99 11.07 -22.49
C SER A 96 -7.72 9.81 -21.68
N LEU A 97 -8.23 8.66 -22.11
CA LEU A 97 -7.98 7.37 -21.46
C LEU A 97 -6.47 7.08 -21.37
N ARG A 98 -5.74 7.37 -22.45
CA ARG A 98 -4.29 7.20 -22.50
C ARG A 98 -3.57 7.99 -21.41
N GLY A 99 -3.84 9.29 -21.33
CA GLY A 99 -3.20 10.16 -20.35
C GLY A 99 -3.56 9.76 -18.92
N ASP A 100 -4.81 9.36 -18.70
CA ASP A 100 -5.28 8.94 -17.37
C ASP A 100 -4.58 7.66 -16.92
N LEU A 101 -4.49 6.65 -17.80
CA LEU A 101 -3.81 5.38 -17.50
C LEU A 101 -2.31 5.56 -17.27
N ILE A 102 -1.63 6.39 -18.05
CA ILE A 102 -0.19 6.66 -17.87
C ILE A 102 0.03 7.42 -16.56
N ALA A 103 -0.81 8.42 -16.26
CA ALA A 103 -0.72 9.18 -15.02
C ALA A 103 -0.94 8.28 -13.79
N GLN A 104 -1.88 7.33 -13.86
CA GLN A 104 -2.09 6.34 -12.79
C GLN A 104 -0.93 5.34 -12.68
N ALA A 105 -0.48 4.76 -13.79
CA ALA A 105 0.52 3.71 -13.79
C ALA A 105 1.91 4.22 -13.34
N CYS A 106 2.25 5.45 -13.70
CA CYS A 106 3.54 6.08 -13.40
C CYS A 106 3.53 6.96 -12.14
N ALA A 107 2.38 7.09 -11.44
CA ALA A 107 2.33 7.77 -10.16
C ALA A 107 3.18 7.05 -9.10
N LYS A 108 3.61 7.79 -8.07
CA LYS A 108 4.22 7.20 -6.88
C LYS A 108 3.18 6.30 -6.21
N GLY A 109 3.50 5.03 -5.97
CA GLY A 109 2.49 4.04 -5.55
C GLY A 109 1.48 3.72 -6.66
N GLY A 110 1.90 3.80 -7.92
CA GLY A 110 1.19 3.23 -9.07
C GLY A 110 1.61 1.77 -9.30
N ILE A 111 1.10 1.15 -10.37
CA ILE A 111 1.32 -0.28 -10.69
C ILE A 111 2.83 -0.64 -10.79
N GLY A 112 3.70 0.32 -11.10
CA GLY A 112 5.15 0.13 -11.13
C GLY A 112 5.84 0.04 -9.75
N GLU A 113 5.19 0.46 -8.66
CA GLU A 113 5.78 0.57 -7.31
C GLU A 113 4.86 0.09 -6.18
N ASP A 114 3.63 -0.32 -6.50
CA ASP A 114 2.51 -0.55 -5.58
C ASP A 114 2.76 -1.59 -4.49
N LEU A 115 3.53 -2.62 -4.81
CA LEU A 115 3.74 -3.77 -3.94
C LEU A 115 5.11 -4.39 -4.24
N PRO A 116 6.06 -4.37 -3.28
CA PRO A 116 7.34 -5.02 -3.45
C PRO A 116 7.14 -6.48 -3.87
N LEU A 117 7.82 -6.90 -4.93
CA LEU A 117 7.67 -8.24 -5.51
C LEU A 117 7.86 -9.35 -4.47
N GLN A 118 8.79 -9.15 -3.52
CA GLN A 118 9.01 -10.05 -2.39
C GLN A 118 7.77 -10.25 -1.51
N VAL A 119 6.99 -9.19 -1.24
CA VAL A 119 5.76 -9.28 -0.44
C VAL A 119 4.66 -9.99 -1.23
N PHE A 120 4.52 -9.69 -2.52
CA PHE A 120 3.56 -10.39 -3.37
C PHE A 120 3.90 -11.87 -3.51
N ALA A 121 5.16 -12.21 -3.75
CA ALA A 121 5.64 -13.59 -3.84
C ALA A 121 5.43 -14.36 -2.52
N ALA A 122 5.66 -13.71 -1.38
CA ALA A 122 5.42 -14.26 -0.04
C ALA A 122 3.94 -14.62 0.23
N LEU A 123 3.00 -13.98 -0.49
CA LEU A 123 1.57 -14.19 -0.37
C LEU A 123 1.01 -15.13 -1.44
N LEU A 124 1.51 -15.05 -2.67
CA LEU A 124 0.91 -15.70 -3.85
C LEU A 124 0.73 -17.21 -3.65
N GLY A 125 1.72 -17.88 -3.08
CA GLY A 125 1.64 -19.31 -2.77
C GLY A 125 0.56 -19.66 -1.74
N SER A 126 0.22 -18.74 -0.85
CA SER A 126 -0.72 -18.95 0.28
C SER A 126 -2.16 -18.64 -0.11
N LEU A 127 -2.39 -17.71 -1.04
CA LEU A 127 -3.75 -17.30 -1.48
C LEU A 127 -4.59 -18.45 -2.05
N HIS A 128 -3.94 -19.46 -2.63
CA HIS A 128 -4.64 -20.64 -3.13
C HIS A 128 -5.10 -21.58 -2.00
N ARG A 129 -4.34 -21.66 -0.91
CA ARG A 129 -4.60 -22.57 0.22
C ARG A 129 -5.43 -21.95 1.34
N ASP A 130 -5.45 -20.63 1.43
CA ASP A 130 -6.13 -19.88 2.48
C ASP A 130 -7.25 -18.99 1.88
N PRO A 131 -8.51 -19.47 1.89
CA PRO A 131 -9.66 -18.71 1.42
C PRO A 131 -9.90 -17.42 2.20
N GLU A 132 -9.64 -17.42 3.52
CA GLU A 132 -9.88 -16.25 4.37
C GLU A 132 -8.92 -15.11 4.01
N LEU A 133 -7.63 -15.43 3.84
CA LEU A 133 -6.65 -14.47 3.35
C LEU A 133 -7.04 -13.94 1.96
N ARG A 134 -7.39 -14.83 1.04
CA ARG A 134 -7.75 -14.45 -0.34
C ARG A 134 -8.95 -13.51 -0.33
N ASP A 135 -10.02 -13.85 0.38
CA ASP A 135 -11.25 -13.06 0.42
C ASP A 135 -11.00 -11.68 1.05
N ALA A 136 -10.18 -11.63 2.10
CA ALA A 136 -9.79 -10.38 2.75
C ALA A 136 -8.96 -9.48 1.80
N ILE A 137 -7.98 -10.02 1.07
CA ILE A 137 -7.22 -9.24 0.08
C ILE A 137 -8.12 -8.77 -1.07
N MET A 138 -8.97 -9.65 -1.61
CA MET A 138 -9.86 -9.30 -2.71
C MET A 138 -10.82 -8.17 -2.31
N THR A 139 -11.39 -8.25 -1.11
CA THR A 139 -12.40 -7.30 -0.63
C THR A 139 -11.79 -5.99 -0.14
N ARG A 140 -10.73 -6.05 0.67
CA ARG A 140 -10.19 -4.88 1.37
C ARG A 140 -9.07 -4.17 0.61
N LEU A 141 -8.47 -4.82 -0.39
CA LEU A 141 -7.35 -4.27 -1.15
C LEU A 141 -7.65 -4.15 -2.65
N MET A 142 -8.05 -5.26 -3.29
CA MET A 142 -8.22 -5.28 -4.76
C MET A 142 -9.49 -4.59 -5.22
N ALA A 143 -10.64 -4.81 -4.55
CA ALA A 143 -11.90 -4.18 -4.93
C ALA A 143 -11.86 -2.64 -4.85
N PRO A 144 -11.31 -2.00 -3.80
CA PRO A 144 -11.14 -0.55 -3.77
C PRO A 144 -10.27 -0.02 -4.90
N LYS A 145 -9.15 -0.69 -5.21
CA LYS A 145 -8.28 -0.31 -6.34
C LYS A 145 -9.02 -0.41 -7.67
N LEU A 146 -9.67 -1.54 -7.91
CA LEU A 146 -10.45 -1.74 -9.13
C LEU A 146 -11.55 -0.68 -9.27
N ALA A 147 -12.22 -0.32 -8.17
CA ALA A 147 -13.25 0.73 -8.18
C ALA A 147 -12.69 2.09 -8.61
N VAL A 148 -11.46 2.45 -8.18
CA VAL A 148 -10.77 3.68 -8.63
C VAL A 148 -10.45 3.59 -10.12
N THR A 149 -9.84 2.49 -10.58
CA THR A 149 -9.52 2.30 -12.01
C THR A 149 -10.78 2.31 -12.88
N LEU A 150 -11.88 1.73 -12.43
CA LEU A 150 -13.16 1.74 -13.15
C LEU A 150 -13.75 3.15 -13.30
N LYS A 151 -13.44 4.11 -12.41
CA LYS A 151 -13.83 5.51 -12.64
C LYS A 151 -13.18 6.05 -13.92
N THR A 152 -11.92 5.70 -14.17
CA THR A 152 -11.19 6.03 -15.42
C THR A 152 -11.85 5.48 -16.66
N PHE A 153 -12.12 4.18 -16.65
CA PHE A 153 -12.73 3.51 -17.79
C PHE A 153 -14.14 4.03 -18.07
N ARG A 154 -14.93 4.31 -17.01
CA ARG A 154 -16.26 4.91 -17.16
C ARG A 154 -16.20 6.34 -17.70
N ALA A 155 -15.19 7.13 -17.33
CA ALA A 155 -15.01 8.48 -17.88
C ALA A 155 -14.67 8.42 -19.38
N ALA A 156 -13.75 7.55 -19.78
CA ALA A 156 -13.41 7.30 -21.17
C ALA A 156 -14.62 6.78 -21.99
N GLN A 157 -15.41 5.88 -21.43
CA GLN A 157 -16.64 5.40 -22.06
C GLN A 157 -17.65 6.54 -22.30
N ARG A 158 -17.84 7.45 -21.33
CA ARG A 158 -18.69 8.64 -21.51
C ARG A 158 -18.18 9.59 -22.59
N ARG A 159 -16.87 9.63 -22.83
CA ARG A 159 -16.24 10.41 -23.91
C ARG A 159 -16.31 9.71 -25.28
N GLY A 160 -16.82 8.47 -25.34
CA GLY A 160 -16.88 7.68 -26.57
C GLY A 160 -15.54 7.06 -26.97
N GLU A 161 -14.56 6.99 -26.07
CA GLU A 161 -13.28 6.30 -26.30
C GLU A 161 -13.41 4.77 -26.16
N ILE A 162 -14.49 4.29 -25.54
CA ILE A 162 -14.80 2.88 -25.30
C ILE A 162 -16.27 2.65 -25.66
N GLY A 163 -16.58 1.49 -26.25
CA GLY A 163 -17.94 1.09 -26.61
C GLY A 163 -18.88 1.00 -25.40
N LYS A 164 -20.17 1.24 -25.63
CA LYS A 164 -21.19 1.36 -24.57
C LYS A 164 -21.41 0.04 -23.82
N ASP A 165 -21.26 -1.09 -24.51
CA ASP A 165 -21.49 -2.44 -23.97
C ASP A 165 -20.18 -3.16 -23.61
N ALA A 166 -19.06 -2.42 -23.52
CA ALA A 166 -17.75 -2.97 -23.19
C ALA A 166 -17.68 -3.48 -21.73
N ASP A 167 -17.02 -4.62 -21.53
CA ASP A 167 -16.65 -5.12 -20.20
C ASP A 167 -15.49 -4.28 -19.63
N LEU A 168 -15.84 -3.21 -18.93
CA LEU A 168 -14.86 -2.31 -18.32
C LEU A 168 -14.02 -2.98 -17.24
N GLU A 169 -14.55 -3.99 -16.55
CA GLU A 169 -13.78 -4.69 -15.52
C GLU A 169 -12.69 -5.56 -16.13
N LEU A 170 -12.99 -6.25 -17.23
CA LEU A 170 -11.99 -7.00 -17.98
C LEU A 170 -10.89 -6.06 -18.50
N LEU A 171 -11.28 -4.95 -19.14
CA LEU A 171 -10.33 -3.96 -19.68
C LEU A 171 -9.45 -3.36 -18.59
N ALA A 172 -10.03 -3.01 -17.43
CA ALA A 172 -9.30 -2.46 -16.29
C ALA A 172 -8.27 -3.41 -15.68
N ARG A 173 -8.43 -4.73 -15.88
CA ARG A 173 -7.51 -5.75 -15.35
C ARG A 173 -6.31 -6.02 -16.27
N LEU A 174 -6.36 -5.62 -17.54
CA LEU A 174 -5.31 -5.96 -18.52
C LEU A 174 -3.92 -5.46 -18.11
N LEU A 175 -3.79 -4.17 -17.81
CA LEU A 175 -2.52 -3.56 -17.45
C LEU A 175 -1.91 -4.19 -16.18
N PRO A 176 -2.60 -4.22 -15.01
CA PRO A 176 -2.02 -4.82 -13.81
C PRO A 176 -1.72 -6.31 -13.98
N ALA A 177 -2.56 -7.07 -14.70
CA ALA A 177 -2.31 -8.50 -14.92
C ALA A 177 -1.00 -8.75 -15.68
N ILE A 178 -0.77 -8.02 -16.77
CA ILE A 178 0.47 -8.18 -17.57
C ILE A 178 1.68 -7.71 -16.78
N THR A 179 1.59 -6.53 -16.13
CA THR A 179 2.69 -5.98 -15.34
C THR A 179 3.10 -6.89 -14.18
N ILE A 180 2.14 -7.39 -13.40
CA ILE A 180 2.43 -8.28 -12.26
C ILE A 180 3.03 -9.59 -12.76
N HIS A 181 2.50 -10.14 -13.85
CA HIS A 181 3.03 -11.36 -14.45
C HIS A 181 4.50 -11.18 -14.91
N GLU A 182 4.79 -10.11 -15.68
CA GLU A 182 6.17 -9.80 -16.11
C GLU A 182 7.10 -9.59 -14.92
N ALA A 183 6.66 -8.86 -13.89
CA ALA A 183 7.49 -8.59 -12.73
C ALA A 183 7.76 -9.83 -11.88
N MET A 184 6.81 -10.75 -11.77
CA MET A 184 7.00 -12.04 -11.10
C MET A 184 8.00 -12.94 -11.83
N LEU A 185 7.99 -12.96 -13.16
CA LEU A 185 8.90 -13.79 -13.94
C LEU A 185 10.32 -13.21 -14.03
N THR A 186 10.43 -11.89 -14.11
CA THR A 186 11.73 -11.21 -14.29
C THR A 186 12.38 -10.77 -12.98
N GLY A 187 11.61 -10.71 -11.88
CA GLY A 187 12.06 -10.18 -10.60
C GLY A 187 12.23 -8.66 -10.57
N ALA A 188 11.71 -7.94 -11.57
CA ALA A 188 11.83 -6.48 -11.67
C ALA A 188 10.50 -5.84 -12.08
N HIS A 189 10.18 -4.70 -11.48
CA HIS A 189 9.04 -3.89 -11.93
C HIS A 189 9.28 -3.36 -13.36
N PRO A 190 8.23 -3.23 -14.20
CA PRO A 190 8.41 -2.69 -15.54
C PRO A 190 8.82 -1.22 -15.49
N SER A 191 9.65 -0.82 -16.45
CA SER A 191 9.99 0.59 -16.65
C SER A 191 8.74 1.40 -17.05
N GLN A 192 8.80 2.72 -16.87
CA GLN A 192 7.74 3.62 -17.36
C GLN A 192 7.52 3.47 -18.88
N GLU A 193 8.59 3.31 -19.65
CA GLU A 193 8.51 3.04 -21.09
C GLU A 193 7.73 1.75 -21.39
N ARG A 194 7.95 0.70 -20.59
CA ARG A 194 7.20 -0.55 -20.72
C ARG A 194 5.72 -0.37 -20.39
N LEU A 195 5.40 0.37 -19.33
CA LEU A 195 4.01 0.68 -18.97
C LEU A 195 3.29 1.45 -20.08
N ILE A 196 3.94 2.49 -20.64
CA ILE A 196 3.40 3.25 -21.77
C ILE A 196 3.17 2.34 -22.99
N THR A 197 4.14 1.47 -23.29
CA THR A 197 4.02 0.50 -24.40
C THR A 197 2.81 -0.43 -24.21
N LEU A 198 2.59 -0.93 -22.99
CA LEU A 198 1.44 -1.79 -22.68
C LEU A 198 0.11 -1.03 -22.80
N VAL A 199 0.05 0.22 -22.37
CA VAL A 199 -1.13 1.07 -22.57
C VAL A 199 -1.41 1.24 -24.06
N ASP A 200 -0.40 1.64 -24.84
CA ASP A 200 -0.57 1.98 -26.25
C ASP A 200 -0.81 0.77 -27.16
N SER A 201 -0.20 -0.37 -26.85
CA SER A 201 -0.21 -1.54 -27.75
C SER A 201 -1.21 -2.61 -27.33
N VAL A 202 -1.74 -2.56 -26.10
CA VAL A 202 -2.66 -3.58 -25.58
C VAL A 202 -3.97 -2.97 -25.08
N VAL A 203 -3.88 -2.05 -24.10
CA VAL A 203 -5.09 -1.56 -23.43
C VAL A 203 -5.94 -0.70 -24.35
N LEU A 204 -5.33 0.29 -25.01
CA LEU A 204 -6.07 1.19 -25.91
C LEU A 204 -6.63 0.46 -27.14
N PRO A 205 -5.88 -0.42 -27.84
CA PRO A 205 -6.45 -1.20 -28.94
C PRO A 205 -7.59 -2.11 -28.49
N ALA A 206 -7.50 -2.74 -27.31
CA ALA A 206 -8.59 -3.55 -26.76
C ALA A 206 -9.84 -2.71 -26.48
N CYS A 207 -9.67 -1.48 -25.96
CA CYS A 207 -10.77 -0.54 -25.78
C CYS A 207 -11.38 -0.11 -27.12
N ALA A 208 -10.55 0.29 -28.09
CA ALA A 208 -11.00 0.74 -29.41
C ALA A 208 -11.76 -0.36 -30.18
N ALA A 209 -11.35 -1.63 -30.03
CA ALA A 209 -12.03 -2.77 -30.63
C ALA A 209 -13.49 -2.93 -30.16
N THR A 210 -13.85 -2.38 -29.00
CA THR A 210 -15.23 -2.41 -28.50
C THR A 210 -16.15 -1.44 -29.25
N LEU A 211 -15.62 -0.36 -29.82
CA LEU A 211 -16.40 0.61 -30.62
C LEU A 211 -16.91 0.01 -31.93
N GLN A 212 -16.25 -1.02 -32.46
CA GLN A 212 -16.64 -1.69 -33.70
C GLN A 212 -17.83 -2.65 -33.50
N ARG A 213 -18.24 -2.89 -32.26
CA ARG A 213 -19.36 -3.77 -31.89
C ARG A 213 -20.65 -2.99 -31.61
N ASP A 214 -20.57 -1.67 -31.56
CA ASP A 214 -21.69 -0.74 -31.36
C ASP A 214 -22.36 -0.36 -32.70
#